data_AF-A0A1P8FFV5-F1
#
_entry.id   AF-A0A1P8FFV5-F1
#
_cell.length_a   1.000
_cell.length_b   1.000
_cell.length_c   1.000
_cell.angle_alpha   90.00
_cell.angle_beta   90.00
_cell.angle_gamma   90.00
#
_symmetry.space_group_name_H-M   'P 1'
#
loop_
_entity.id
_entity.type
_entity.pdbx_description
1 polymer ?
#
loop_
_entity_poly.entity_id
_entity_poly.type
_entity_poly.pdbx_seq_one_letter_code
_entity_poly.pdbx_strand_id
1 'polypeptide(L)'
;MERNTALAAVIITCATATIAFASLAAYAEASDPGPQAGDPPRWYVPADTPAKKYATLMKEAGAALQEARIECRQLYGSAAERSRCEADARAQYEADKRRAQGFLRGDQG
;
A
#
# COMPACT_ATOMS: atom_id res chain seq x y z
N MET A 1 -36.02 51.94 13.22
CA MET A 1 -36.09 50.56 13.72
C MET A 1 -35.68 49.66 12.56
N GLU A 2 -34.59 48.90 12.51
CA GLU A 2 -33.53 48.54 13.44
C GLU A 2 -32.28 48.25 12.59
N ARG A 3 -31.39 49.23 12.53
CA ARG A 3 -29.93 49.00 12.50
C ARG A 3 -29.63 48.18 13.75
N ASN A 4 -29.51 46.84 13.69
CA ASN A 4 -28.93 46.07 14.81
C ASN A 4 -28.62 44.58 14.57
N THR A 5 -28.82 44.01 13.38
CA THR A 5 -28.54 42.57 13.15
C THR A 5 -27.39 42.27 12.18
N ALA A 6 -26.69 43.30 11.69
CA ALA A 6 -25.55 43.16 10.77
C ALA A 6 -24.16 43.17 11.45
N LEU A 7 -24.08 43.10 12.79
CA LEU A 7 -22.82 43.25 13.55
C LEU A 7 -22.47 42.06 14.45
N ALA A 8 -23.16 40.91 14.35
CA ALA A 8 -22.93 39.78 15.24
C ALA A 8 -22.24 38.55 14.62
N ALA A 9 -21.79 38.62 13.37
CA ALA A 9 -21.06 37.50 12.74
C ALA A 9 -19.84 37.93 11.92
N VAL A 10 -19.34 39.15 12.14
CA VAL A 10 -18.08 39.67 11.57
C VAL A 10 -16.93 39.63 12.61
N ILE A 11 -17.18 39.05 13.79
CA ILE A 11 -16.17 38.88 14.84
C ILE A 11 -16.24 37.42 15.32
N ILE A 12 -15.66 36.51 14.52
CA ILE A 12 -14.87 35.32 14.91
C ILE A 12 -14.21 34.83 13.59
N THR A 13 -13.56 35.78 12.92
CA THR A 13 -12.35 35.49 12.15
C THR A 13 -11.20 35.35 13.16
N CYS A 14 -10.29 34.42 12.91
CA CYS A 14 -8.97 34.26 13.58
C CYS A 14 -8.76 33.25 14.74
N ALA A 15 -9.32 32.03 14.75
CA ALA A 15 -8.91 31.07 15.81
C ALA A 15 -8.70 29.58 15.49
N THR A 16 -9.01 29.02 14.31
CA THR A 16 -8.71 27.58 14.06
C THR A 16 -8.33 27.21 12.62
N ALA A 17 -7.90 28.18 11.80
CA ALA A 17 -7.37 27.92 10.47
C ALA A 17 -5.83 28.03 10.37
N THR A 18 -5.11 28.04 11.50
CA THR A 18 -3.65 28.29 11.55
C THR A 18 -2.81 27.19 12.22
N ILE A 19 -3.36 26.04 12.63
CA ILE A 19 -2.60 24.98 13.34
C ILE A 19 -2.56 23.63 12.59
N ALA A 20 -2.56 23.62 11.26
CA ALA A 20 -2.27 22.37 10.52
C ALA A 20 -1.43 22.53 9.25
N PHE A 21 -0.96 23.74 8.95
CA PHE A 21 0.03 23.99 7.88
C PHE A 21 1.46 24.16 8.41
N ALA A 22 1.70 23.94 9.70
CA ALA A 22 3.05 23.92 10.29
C ALA A 22 3.72 22.53 10.22
N SER A 23 2.99 21.49 9.83
CA SER A 23 3.53 20.12 9.78
C SER A 23 4.30 19.80 8.50
N LEU A 24 4.24 20.65 7.47
CA LEU A 24 4.98 20.41 6.21
C LEU A 24 6.49 20.66 6.32
N ALA A 25 6.96 21.37 7.35
CA ALA A 25 8.40 21.59 7.58
C ALA A 25 9.07 20.47 8.41
N ALA A 26 8.29 19.51 8.93
CA ALA A 26 8.82 18.40 9.72
C ALA A 26 9.24 17.18 8.87
N TYR A 27 9.01 17.19 7.55
CA TYR A 27 9.75 16.33 6.62
C TYR A 27 11.15 16.94 6.38
N ALA A 28 11.87 17.16 7.48
CA ALA A 28 13.27 17.49 7.44
C ALA A 28 13.98 16.34 6.72
N GLU A 29 14.52 16.68 5.54
CA GLU A 29 15.79 16.20 5.01
C GLU A 29 16.02 14.69 5.19
N ALA A 30 15.82 13.94 4.10
CA ALA A 30 16.54 12.68 3.95
C ALA A 30 18.03 13.01 4.13
N SER A 31 18.54 12.79 5.33
CA SER A 31 19.95 12.95 5.64
C SER A 31 20.66 12.04 4.66
N ASP A 32 21.45 12.62 3.74
CA ASP A 32 22.46 11.87 3.01
C ASP A 32 23.54 11.54 4.04
N PRO A 33 23.59 10.33 4.62
CA PRO A 33 24.45 10.02 5.76
C PRO A 33 25.86 9.73 5.25
N GLY A 34 26.40 10.59 4.39
CA GLY A 34 27.67 10.37 3.71
C GLY A 34 27.78 8.97 3.09
N PRO A 35 29.01 8.45 2.89
CA PRO A 35 29.21 7.06 2.51
C PRO A 35 28.73 6.16 3.65
N GLN A 36 27.48 5.73 3.60
CA GLN A 36 26.95 4.74 4.52
C GLN A 36 27.72 3.43 4.30
N ALA A 37 28.18 2.80 5.39
CA ALA A 37 28.39 1.37 5.35
C ALA A 37 27.07 0.77 4.87
N GLY A 38 27.09 0.02 3.75
CA GLY A 38 25.87 -0.50 3.14
C GLY A 38 24.97 -1.20 4.15
N ASP A 39 23.68 -1.33 3.82
CA ASP A 39 22.67 -1.89 4.72
C ASP A 39 23.22 -3.10 5.48
N PRO A 40 23.06 -3.17 6.81
CA PRO A 40 23.63 -4.26 7.58
C PRO A 40 23.16 -5.60 6.98
N PRO A 41 24.01 -6.64 6.87
CA PRO A 41 23.68 -7.89 6.17
C PRO A 41 22.40 -8.60 6.61
N ARG A 42 21.85 -8.24 7.78
CA ARG A 42 20.56 -8.72 8.29
C ARG A 42 19.33 -8.11 7.59
N TRP A 43 19.45 -6.93 6.97
CA TRP A 43 18.33 -6.19 6.39
C TRP A 43 17.91 -6.74 5.03
N TYR A 44 18.86 -7.29 4.29
CA TYR A 44 18.60 -7.86 2.97
C TYR A 44 19.28 -9.21 2.85
N VAL A 45 18.46 -10.26 2.73
CA VAL A 45 18.92 -11.58 2.31
C VAL A 45 18.40 -11.78 0.90
N PRO A 46 19.25 -11.65 -0.12
CA PRO A 46 18.80 -11.83 -1.48
C PRO A 46 18.27 -13.24 -1.71
N ALA A 47 17.21 -13.34 -2.52
CA ALA A 47 16.64 -14.60 -2.98
C ALA A 47 17.46 -15.16 -4.15
N ASP A 48 18.76 -15.39 -3.93
CA ASP A 48 19.69 -15.70 -5.04
C ASP A 48 19.56 -17.11 -5.60
N THR A 49 18.84 -18.00 -4.92
CA THR A 49 18.60 -19.34 -5.42
C THR A 49 17.21 -19.44 -6.04
N PRO A 50 17.01 -20.23 -7.11
CA PRO A 50 15.68 -20.40 -7.69
C PRO A 50 14.63 -20.90 -6.67
N ALA A 51 15.05 -21.74 -5.71
CA ALA A 51 14.20 -22.18 -4.60
C ALA A 51 13.78 -21.03 -3.66
N LYS A 52 14.70 -20.09 -3.35
CA LYS A 52 14.36 -18.90 -2.57
C LYS A 52 13.45 -17.96 -3.36
N LYS A 53 13.69 -17.75 -4.66
CA LYS A 53 12.81 -16.96 -5.54
C LYS A 53 11.40 -17.54 -5.56
N TYR A 54 11.27 -18.86 -5.76
CA TYR A 54 9.99 -19.56 -5.67
C TYR A 54 9.30 -19.34 -4.32
N ALA A 55 10.01 -19.55 -3.22
CA ALA A 55 9.44 -19.40 -1.88
C ALA A 55 8.95 -17.98 -1.60
N THR A 56 9.69 -16.97 -2.04
CA THR A 56 9.29 -15.55 -1.94
C THR A 56 8.04 -15.28 -2.77
N LEU A 57 8.04 -15.65 -4.05
CA LEU A 57 6.90 -15.41 -4.95
C LEU A 57 5.62 -16.12 -4.50
N MET A 58 5.74 -17.31 -3.91
CA MET A 58 4.59 -18.00 -3.32
C MET A 58 3.98 -17.24 -2.14
N LYS A 59 4.81 -16.62 -1.29
CA LYS A 59 4.34 -15.77 -0.18
C LYS A 59 3.65 -14.52 -0.72
N GLU A 60 4.27 -13.85 -1.69
CA GLU A 60 3.72 -12.65 -2.31
C GLU A 60 2.40 -12.94 -3.02
N ALA A 61 2.30 -14.02 -3.78
CA ALA A 61 1.05 -14.44 -4.43
C ALA A 61 -0.07 -14.73 -3.42
N GLY A 62 0.26 -15.37 -2.28
CA GLY A 62 -0.69 -15.61 -1.20
C GLY A 62 -1.18 -14.32 -0.55
N ALA A 63 -0.28 -13.38 -0.28
CA ALA A 63 -0.61 -12.07 0.27
C ALA A 63 -1.47 -11.25 -0.70
N ALA A 64 -1.10 -11.19 -1.98
CA ALA A 64 -1.86 -10.51 -3.02
C ALA A 64 -3.28 -11.06 -3.16
N LEU A 65 -3.43 -12.39 -3.10
CA LEU A 65 -4.75 -13.03 -3.11
C LEU A 65 -5.60 -12.63 -1.89
N GLN A 66 -5.00 -12.60 -0.70
CA GLN A 66 -5.70 -12.20 0.51
C GLN A 66 -6.19 -10.76 0.42
N GLU A 67 -5.34 -9.85 -0.06
CA GLU A 67 -5.68 -8.45 -0.24
C GLU A 67 -6.79 -8.28 -1.28
N ALA A 68 -6.64 -8.88 -2.47
CA ALA A 68 -7.65 -8.82 -3.53
C ALA A 68 -9.02 -9.33 -3.05
N ARG A 69 -9.05 -10.37 -2.21
CA ARG A 69 -10.30 -10.87 -1.62
C ARG A 69 -10.92 -9.90 -0.62
N ILE A 70 -10.11 -9.19 0.16
CA ILE A 70 -10.60 -8.14 1.06
C ILE A 70 -11.22 -7.03 0.23
N GLU A 71 -10.52 -6.58 -0.81
CA GLU A 71 -11.00 -5.56 -1.74
C GLU A 71 -12.31 -5.99 -2.42
N CYS A 72 -12.41 -7.23 -2.93
CA CYS A 72 -13.66 -7.76 -3.50
C CYS A 72 -14.84 -7.68 -2.53
N ARG A 73 -14.61 -7.91 -1.23
CA ARG A 73 -15.65 -7.82 -0.20
C ARG A 73 -16.04 -6.38 0.13
N GLN A 74 -15.13 -5.42 -0.07
CA GLN A 74 -15.36 -4.01 0.23
C GLN A 74 -16.03 -3.28 -0.95
N LEU A 75 -15.62 -3.60 -2.19
CA LEU A 75 -16.08 -2.88 -3.38
C LEU A 75 -17.44 -3.36 -3.91
N TYR A 76 -17.76 -4.65 -3.77
CA TYR A 76 -18.95 -5.23 -4.37
C TYR A 76 -20.02 -5.58 -3.33
N GLY A 77 -21.18 -4.94 -3.45
CA GLY A 77 -22.32 -5.16 -2.56
C GLY A 77 -23.15 -6.40 -2.90
N SER A 78 -23.19 -6.82 -4.17
CA SER A 78 -23.93 -8.02 -4.57
C SER A 78 -23.08 -9.29 -4.41
N ALA A 79 -23.73 -10.39 -4.02
CA ALA A 79 -23.06 -11.69 -3.88
C ALA A 79 -22.51 -12.20 -5.22
N ALA A 80 -23.21 -11.93 -6.33
CA ALA A 80 -22.81 -12.36 -7.66
C ALA A 80 -21.55 -11.63 -8.15
N GLU A 81 -21.49 -10.30 -8.01
CA GLU A 81 -20.32 -9.51 -8.40
C GLU A 81 -19.11 -9.84 -7.52
N ARG A 82 -19.31 -9.94 -6.21
CA ARG A 82 -18.26 -10.37 -5.28
C ARG A 82 -17.70 -11.75 -5.65
N SER A 83 -18.58 -12.72 -5.95
CA SER A 83 -18.15 -14.07 -6.34
C SER A 83 -17.33 -14.06 -7.63
N ARG A 84 -17.65 -13.19 -8.59
CA ARG A 84 -16.88 -13.04 -9.82
C ARG A 84 -15.50 -12.43 -9.54
N CYS A 85 -15.45 -11.35 -8.77
CA CYS A 85 -14.19 -10.74 -8.34
C CYS A 85 -13.27 -11.72 -7.61
N GLU A 86 -13.81 -12.50 -6.66
CA GLU A 86 -13.01 -13.48 -5.92
C GLU A 86 -12.52 -14.64 -6.81
N ALA A 87 -13.26 -14.98 -7.88
CA ALA A 87 -12.84 -15.95 -8.87
C ALA A 87 -11.69 -15.40 -9.73
N ASP A 88 -11.75 -14.14 -10.15
CA ASP A 88 -10.66 -13.49 -10.89
C ASP A 88 -9.39 -13.38 -10.04
N ALA A 89 -9.53 -13.00 -8.77
CA ALA A 89 -8.41 -13.00 -7.82
C ALA A 89 -7.78 -14.40 -7.65
N ARG A 90 -8.60 -15.46 -7.64
CA ARG A 90 -8.11 -16.84 -7.64
C ARG A 90 -7.39 -17.21 -8.94
N ALA A 91 -7.92 -16.79 -10.09
CA ALA A 91 -7.29 -17.05 -11.39
C ALA A 91 -5.90 -16.39 -11.47
N GLN A 92 -5.78 -15.15 -10.97
CA GLN A 92 -4.50 -14.44 -10.89
C GLN A 92 -3.51 -15.17 -9.98
N TYR A 93 -3.94 -15.60 -8.79
CA TYR A 93 -3.10 -16.41 -7.89
C TYR A 93 -2.57 -17.68 -8.56
N GLU A 94 -3.39 -18.40 -9.31
CA GLU A 94 -2.94 -19.59 -10.04
C GLU A 94 -1.95 -19.24 -11.17
N ALA A 95 -2.10 -18.07 -11.82
CA ALA A 95 -1.11 -17.58 -12.77
C ALA A 95 0.23 -17.25 -12.09
N ASP A 96 0.19 -16.60 -10.93
CA ASP A 96 1.38 -16.25 -10.14
C ASP A 96 2.11 -17.51 -9.67
N LYS A 97 1.37 -18.53 -9.22
CA LYS A 97 1.92 -19.85 -8.88
C LYS A 97 2.64 -20.49 -10.06
N ARG A 98 2.04 -20.50 -11.25
CA ARG A 98 2.68 -21.07 -12.45
C ARG A 98 3.96 -20.35 -12.81
N ARG A 99 3.99 -19.01 -12.69
CA ARG A 99 5.21 -18.22 -12.89
C ARG A 99 6.27 -18.57 -11.84
N ALA A 100 5.90 -18.66 -10.56
CA ALA A 100 6.80 -19.04 -9.49
C ALA A 100 7.42 -20.43 -9.73
N GLN A 101 6.63 -21.40 -10.17
CA GLN A 101 7.13 -22.75 -10.50
C GLN A 101 8.17 -22.75 -11.64
N GLY A 102 8.17 -21.74 -12.52
CA GLY A 102 9.18 -21.60 -13.57
C GLY A 102 10.61 -21.46 -13.02
N PHE A 103 10.78 -20.88 -11.84
CA PHE A 103 12.09 -20.81 -11.18
C PHE A 103 12.61 -22.21 -10.79
N LEU A 104 11.73 -23.11 -10.35
CA LEU A 104 12.14 -24.47 -9.99
C LEU A 104 12.50 -25.33 -11.22
N ARG A 105 11.94 -25.00 -12.39
CA ARG A 105 12.22 -25.70 -13.66
C ARG A 105 13.42 -25.13 -14.42
N GLY A 106 13.91 -23.95 -14.02
CA GLY A 106 14.95 -23.22 -14.74
C GLY A 106 14.45 -22.38 -15.91
N ASP A 107 13.13 -22.20 -16.05
CA ASP A 107 12.51 -21.40 -17.12
C ASP A 107 12.71 -19.88 -16.91
N GLN A 108 13.02 -19.46 -15.69
CA GLN A 108 13.03 -18.07 -15.22
C GLN A 108 14.38 -17.71 -14.54
N GLY A 109 15.48 -18.16 -15.12
CA GLY A 109 16.85 -17.98 -14.61
C GLY A 109 17.45 -16.63 -14.95
#